data_AF-A0A7X8DI72-F1
#
_entry.id   AF-A0A7X8DI72-F1
#
_cell.length_a   1.000
_cell.length_b   1.000
_cell.length_c   1.000
_cell.angle_alpha   90.00
_cell.angle_beta   90.00
_cell.angle_gamma   90.00
#
_symmetry.space_group_name_H-M   'P 1'
#
loop_
_entity.id
_entity.type
_entity.pdbx_description
1 polymer ?
#
loop_
_entity_poly.entity_id
_entity_poly.type
_entity_poly.pdbx_seq_one_letter_code
_entity_poly.pdbx_strand_id
1 'polypeptide(L)'
;MKTNYRSELSCGHCHRKGLMQVLSEYSERDIETLTSPCGYLVKESERPWGLAYILARCMCCGDVTLTKIEWHDNFNVEEYGYTILFPSSISS
;
A
#
# COMPACT_ATOMS: atom_id res chain seq x y z
N MET A 1 -2.83 9.14 5.65
CA MET A 1 -1.64 8.44 5.12
C MET A 1 -0.55 9.47 4.91
N LYS A 2 0.66 9.30 5.46
CA LYS A 2 1.76 10.24 5.23
C LYS A 2 2.01 10.32 3.71
N THR A 3 2.02 11.53 3.16
CA THR A 3 1.88 11.83 1.72
C THR A 3 3.07 11.44 0.84
N ASN A 4 4.14 10.83 1.38
CA ASN A 4 5.42 10.70 0.67
C ASN A 4 5.89 9.26 0.40
N TYR A 5 5.01 8.25 0.45
CA TYR A 5 5.37 6.87 0.07
C TYR A 5 5.65 6.68 -1.42
N ARG A 6 5.28 7.67 -2.25
CA ARG A 6 5.44 7.61 -3.71
C ARG A 6 6.91 7.49 -4.13
N SER A 7 7.84 8.01 -3.33
CA SER A 7 9.29 7.87 -3.58
C SER A 7 9.77 6.42 -3.48
N GLU A 8 9.12 5.63 -2.63
CA GLU A 8 9.50 4.23 -2.39
C GLU A 8 8.86 3.26 -3.38
N LEU A 9 7.84 3.70 -4.13
CA LEU A 9 7.22 2.87 -5.14
C LEU A 9 8.17 2.60 -6.31
N SER A 10 8.31 1.32 -6.64
CA SER A 10 9.13 0.84 -7.76
C SER A 10 8.24 0.35 -8.90
N CYS A 11 8.64 0.64 -10.14
CA CYS A 11 7.99 0.06 -11.31
C CYS A 11 8.24 -1.44 -11.39
N GLY A 12 7.19 -2.25 -11.59
CA GLY A 12 7.38 -3.69 -11.76
C GLY A 12 7.92 -4.12 -13.11
N HIS A 13 7.96 -3.22 -14.10
CA HIS A 13 8.49 -3.49 -15.43
C HIS A 13 9.98 -3.13 -15.56
N CYS A 14 10.35 -1.90 -15.15
CA CYS A 14 11.71 -1.39 -15.33
C CYS A 14 12.49 -1.19 -14.02
N HIS A 15 11.90 -1.55 -12.88
CA HIS A 15 12.49 -1.50 -11.54
C HIS A 15 12.97 -0.12 -11.05
N ARG A 16 12.67 0.96 -11.79
CA ARG A 16 12.97 2.31 -11.33
C ARG A 16 12.06 2.71 -10.18
N LYS A 17 12.66 3.31 -9.15
CA LYS A 17 11.97 3.96 -8.03
C LYS A 17 11.38 5.31 -8.44
N GLY A 18 10.35 5.75 -7.72
CA GLY A 18 9.65 7.01 -7.93
C GLY A 18 8.63 6.91 -9.05
N LEU A 19 7.56 6.13 -8.82
CA LEU A 19 6.40 6.12 -9.73
C LEU A 19 5.67 7.47 -9.66
N MET A 20 5.56 8.13 -10.80
CA MET A 20 5.35 9.58 -10.85
C MET A 20 3.93 10.01 -11.20
N GLN A 21 3.11 9.15 -11.81
CA GLN A 21 1.70 9.46 -12.08
C GLN A 21 0.78 8.42 -11.44
N VAL A 22 0.19 8.77 -10.30
CA VAL A 22 -0.90 7.99 -9.69
C VAL A 22 -2.15 8.15 -10.55
N LEU A 23 -2.68 7.04 -11.06
CA LEU A 23 -3.92 6.98 -11.84
C LEU A 23 -5.12 6.73 -10.94
N SER A 24 -4.96 5.88 -9.93
CA SER A 24 -5.99 5.55 -8.95
C SER A 24 -5.34 5.09 -7.64
N GLU A 25 -5.99 5.41 -6.53
CA GLU A 25 -5.58 5.02 -5.19
C GLU A 25 -6.83 4.58 -4.42
N TYR A 26 -6.75 3.40 -3.81
CA TYR A 26 -7.76 2.88 -2.90
C TYR A 26 -7.11 2.51 -1.58
N SER A 27 -7.71 2.86 -0.46
CA SER A 27 -7.15 2.56 0.86
C SER A 27 -8.22 2.03 1.80
N GLU A 28 -7.89 0.95 2.49
CA GLU A 28 -8.65 0.39 3.60
C GLU A 28 -7.86 0.65 4.88
N ARG A 29 -8.56 1.10 5.92
CA ARG A 29 -8.00 1.21 7.26
C ARG A 29 -8.76 0.24 8.12
N ASP A 30 -8.06 -0.74 8.68
CA ASP A 30 -8.68 -1.60 9.66
C ASP A 30 -8.58 -0.91 11.02
N ILE A 31 -9.68 -0.27 11.41
CA ILE A 31 -9.91 0.04 12.80
C ILE A 31 -10.50 -1.25 13.36
N GLU A 32 -9.65 -2.23 13.65
CA GLU A 32 -10.09 -3.52 14.18
C GLU A 32 -10.87 -3.26 15.47
N THR A 33 -12.19 -3.23 15.30
CA THR A 33 -13.14 -3.14 16.39
C THR A 33 -13.40 -4.58 16.77
N LEU A 34 -12.50 -5.17 17.57
CA LEU A 34 -12.66 -6.55 18.07
C LEU A 34 -13.93 -6.59 18.94
N THR A 35 -15.04 -6.93 18.31
CA THR A 35 -16.33 -7.12 18.96
C THR A 35 -16.41 -8.56 19.43
N SER A 36 -16.53 -8.75 20.75
CA SER A 36 -16.82 -10.05 21.33
C SER A 36 -18.16 -10.58 20.78
N PRO A 37 -18.37 -11.90 20.68
CA PRO A 37 -19.67 -12.48 20.33
C PRO A 37 -20.85 -11.98 21.20
N CYS A 38 -20.58 -11.41 22.38
CA CYS A 38 -21.57 -10.81 23.27
C CYS A 38 -21.83 -9.31 23.04
N GLY A 39 -21.27 -8.69 22.00
CA GLY A 39 -21.52 -7.28 21.64
C GLY A 39 -20.72 -6.26 22.44
N TYR A 40 -19.82 -6.70 23.33
CA TYR A 40 -18.91 -5.81 24.05
C TYR A 40 -17.66 -5.51 23.22
N LEU A 41 -17.32 -4.23 23.12
CA LEU A 41 -16.07 -3.74 22.55
C LEU A 41 -14.91 -4.21 23.45
N VAL A 42 -14.10 -5.16 22.96
CA VAL A 42 -13.06 -5.81 23.79
C VAL A 42 -11.80 -4.95 23.87
N LYS A 43 -11.40 -4.31 22.76
CA LYS A 43 -10.24 -3.42 22.72
C LYS A 43 -10.24 -2.67 21.39
N GLU A 44 -10.09 -1.35 21.42
CA GLU A 44 -9.61 -0.62 20.24
C GLU A 44 -8.12 -0.94 20.09
N SER A 45 -7.70 -1.44 18.93
CA SER A 45 -6.27 -1.52 18.66
C SER A 45 -5.69 -0.10 18.69
N GLU A 46 -4.80 0.18 19.64
CA GLU A 46 -4.06 1.45 19.73
C GLU A 46 -3.13 1.69 18.52
N ARG A 47 -3.06 0.71 17.62
CA ARG A 47 -2.09 0.57 16.56
C ARG A 47 -2.82 0.28 15.25
N PRO A 48 -3.37 1.34 14.60
CA PRO A 48 -4.07 1.18 13.34
C PRO A 48 -3.10 0.75 12.25
N TRP A 49 -3.52 -0.28 11.52
CA TRP A 49 -2.88 -0.74 10.30
C TRP A 49 -3.80 -0.44 9.11
N GLY A 50 -3.23 -0.41 7.92
CA GLY A 50 -4.01 -0.18 6.72
C GLY A 50 -3.36 -0.77 5.49
N LEU A 51 -4.21 -0.95 4.50
CA LEU A 51 -3.86 -1.39 3.17
C LEU A 51 -4.12 -0.24 2.19
N ALA A 52 -3.24 -0.06 1.23
CA ALA A 52 -3.50 0.78 0.08
C ALA A 52 -3.13 0.05 -1.21
N TYR A 53 -3.89 0.32 -2.26
CA TYR A 53 -3.67 -0.19 -3.60
C TYR A 53 -3.50 1.01 -4.52
N ILE A 54 -2.37 1.04 -5.23
CA ILE A 54 -1.99 2.17 -6.07
C ILE A 54 -1.75 1.69 -7.47
N LEU A 55 -2.54 2.21 -8.38
CA LEU A 55 -2.30 2.10 -9.81
C LEU A 55 -1.53 3.33 -10.26
N ALA A 56 -0.30 3.15 -10.71
CA ALA A 56 0.55 4.25 -11.16
C ALA A 56 1.21 3.95 -12.50
N ARG A 57 1.38 4.99 -13.32
CA ARG A 57 2.15 4.94 -14.57
C ARG A 57 3.60 5.32 -14.32
N CYS A 58 4.52 4.50 -14.82
CA CYS A 58 5.94 4.78 -14.79
C CYS A 58 6.28 5.83 -15.84
N MET A 59 6.95 6.92 -15.44
CA MET A 59 7.38 7.97 -16.37
C MET A 59 8.65 7.60 -17.15
N CYS A 60 9.28 6.46 -16.84
CA CYS A 60 10.48 6.00 -17.55
C CYS A 60 10.18 5.00 -18.67
N CYS A 61 9.30 4.01 -18.43
CA CYS A 61 8.90 3.04 -19.46
C CYS A 61 7.49 3.28 -20.03
N GLY A 62 6.67 4.11 -19.38
CA GLY A 62 5.28 4.36 -19.79
C GLY A 62 4.29 3.29 -19.31
N ASP A 63 4.77 2.15 -18.81
CA ASP A 63 3.94 1.05 -18.34
C ASP A 63 3.26 1.35 -17.00
N VAL A 64 2.20 0.60 -16.73
CA VAL A 64 1.40 0.72 -15.51
C VAL A 64 1.84 -0.32 -14.49
N THR A 65 1.90 0.06 -13.21
CA THR A 65 2.21 -0.82 -12.10
C THR A 65 1.10 -0.71 -11.06
N LEU A 66 0.61 -1.86 -10.59
CA LEU A 66 -0.29 -1.95 -9.44
C LEU A 66 0.52 -2.39 -8.23
N THR A 67 0.52 -1.57 -7.18
CA THR A 67 1.26 -1.84 -5.94
C THR A 67 0.31 -1.89 -4.75
N LYS A 68 0.38 -2.97 -3.97
CA LYS A 68 -0.19 -3.06 -2.63
C LYS A 68 0.81 -2.47 -1.64
N ILE A 69 0.32 -1.62 -0.74
CA ILE A 69 1.07 -1.00 0.34
C ILE A 69 0.44 -1.42 1.65
N GLU A 70 1.26 -1.96 2.55
CA GLU A 70 0.88 -2.34 3.90
C GLU A 70 1.55 -1.36 4.85
N TRP A 71 0.76 -0.55 5.54
CA TRP A 71 1.28 0.52 6.38
C TRP A 71 0.72 0.41 7.80
N HIS A 72 1.48 0.96 8.73
CA HIS A 72 1.13 1.05 10.14
C HIS A 72 1.45 2.47 10.60
N ASP A 73 0.59 3.11 11.40
CA ASP A 73 0.78 4.55 11.74
C ASP A 73 2.10 4.81 12.50
N ASN A 74 2.58 3.83 13.26
CA ASN A 74 3.90 3.87 13.94
C ASN A 74 5.11 3.71 13.02
N PHE A 75 4.93 3.31 11.76
CA PHE A 75 6.03 3.07 10.83
C PHE A 75 6.33 4.32 10.00
N ASN A 76 7.61 4.51 9.69
CA ASN A 76 8.04 5.40 8.62
C ASN A 76 7.70 4.78 7.27
N VAL A 77 7.65 5.64 6.26
CA VAL A 77 7.31 5.24 4.88
C VAL A 77 8.25 4.15 4.35
N GLU A 78 9.51 4.18 4.74
CA GLU A 78 10.55 3.20 4.37
C GLU A 78 10.29 1.82 4.99
N GLU A 79 9.52 1.76 6.06
CA GLU A 79 9.18 0.56 6.83
C GLU A 79 7.84 -0.05 6.39
N TYR A 80 7.14 0.57 5.42
CA TYR A 80 5.92 0.01 4.86
C TYR A 80 6.23 -1.23 4.00
N GLY A 81 5.30 -2.19 3.99
CA GLY A 81 5.36 -3.31 3.06
C GLY A 81 4.91 -2.87 1.68
N TYR A 82 5.71 -3.12 0.64
CA TYR A 82 5.36 -2.82 -0.75
C TYR A 82 5.38 -4.11 -1.57
N THR A 83 4.24 -4.46 -2.18
CA THR A 83 4.11 -5.63 -3.03
C THR A 83 3.60 -5.21 -4.40
N ILE A 84 4.34 -5.53 -5.46
CA ILE A 84 3.90 -5.30 -6.83
C ILE A 84 2.93 -6.43 -7.21
N LEU A 85 1.67 -6.07 -7.48
CA LEU A 85 0.63 -6.99 -7.92
C LEU A 85 0.57 -7.10 -9.44
N PHE A 86 0.91 -6.02 -10.15
CA PHE A 86 1.02 -6.00 -11.60
C PHE A 86 2.24 -5.18 -12.04
N PRO A 87 3.07 -5.67 -12.98
CA PRO A 87 3.00 -6.99 -13.62
C PRO A 87 3.17 -8.10 -12.57
N SER A 88 2.44 -9.20 -12.74
CA SER A 88 2.56 -10.33 -11.84
C SER A 88 3.97 -10.88 -11.94
N SER A 89 4.68 -11.04 -10.82
CA SER A 89 5.99 -11.70 -10.74
C SER A 89 5.97 -13.18 -11.11
N ILE A 90 4.83 -13.71 -11.55
CA ILE A 90 4.70 -15.04 -12.16
C ILE A 90 5.14 -14.94 -13.61
N SER A 91 6.46 -14.79 -13.80
CA SER A 91 7.12 -15.29 -15.00
C SER A 91 7.28 -16.80 -14.83
N SER A 92 6.58 -17.56 -15.68
CA SER A 92 6.64 -19.01 -15.85
C SER A 92 8.06 -19.58 -15.95
#